data_AF-A0A1G6IDY1-F1
#
_entry.id   AF-A0A1G6IDY1-F1
#
_cell.length_a   1.000
_cell.length_b   1.000
_cell.length_c   1.000
_cell.angle_alpha   90.00
_cell.angle_beta   90.00
_cell.angle_gamma   90.00
#
_symmetry.space_group_name_H-M   'P 1'
#
loop_
_entity.id
_entity.type
_entity.pdbx_description
1 polymer ?
#
loop_
_entity_poly.entity_id
_entity_poly.type
_entity_poly.pdbx_seq_one_letter_code
_entity_poly.pdbx_strand_id
1 'polypeptide(L)' 'MVEQYAAKREELKKAGDYAALDKLPKNSSKVRLKNRCQLTGRPKGYVRYFGISRVALRDMALNGKIPGLKKASW' A
#
# COMPACT_ATOMS: atom_id res chain seq x y z
N MET A 1 -4.26 9.40 -9.20
CA MET A 1 -4.17 8.71 -10.51
C MET A 1 -4.88 7.37 -10.52
N VAL A 2 -4.51 6.39 -9.67
CA VAL A 2 -5.18 5.07 -9.68
C VAL A 2 -6.68 5.16 -9.40
N GLU A 3 -7.10 5.99 -8.43
CA GLU A 3 -8.50 6.22 -8.10
C GLU A 3 -9.29 6.86 -9.24
N GLN A 4 -8.71 7.86 -9.91
CA GLN A 4 -9.33 8.58 -11.03
C GLN A 4 -9.72 7.65 -12.19
N TYR A 5 -8.92 6.62 -12.46
CA TYR A 5 -9.17 5.67 -13.55
C TYR A 5 -9.81 4.36 -13.07
N ALA A 6 -10.20 4.24 -11.80
CA ALA A 6 -10.70 2.99 -11.24
C ALA A 6 -12.00 2.54 -11.92
N ALA A 7 -13.00 3.42 -12.02
CA ALA A 7 -14.29 3.13 -12.67
C ALA A 7 -14.10 2.79 -14.15
N LYS A 8 -13.37 3.64 -14.88
CA LYS A 8 -13.08 3.43 -16.31
C LYS A 8 -12.34 2.12 -16.59
N ARG A 9 -11.40 1.70 -15.74
CA ARG A 9 -10.71 0.41 -15.89
C ARG A 9 -11.61 -0.77 -15.58
N GLU A 10 -12.52 -0.66 -14.62
CA GLU A 10 -13.51 -1.70 -14.32
C GLU A 10 -14.47 -1.87 -15.51
N GLU A 11 -14.96 -0.79 -16.09
CA GLU A 11 -15.82 -0.79 -17.28
C GLU A 11 -15.12 -1.44 -18.49
N LEU A 12 -13.90 -1.01 -18.80
CA LEU A 12 -13.13 -1.56 -19.92
C LEU A 12 -12.81 -3.04 -19.74
N LYS A 13 -12.53 -3.48 -18.49
CA LYS A 13 -12.33 -4.90 -18.19
C LYS A 13 -13.60 -5.72 -18.35
N LYS A 14 -14.76 -5.21 -17.91
CA LYS A 14 -16.06 -5.88 -18.09
C LYS A 14 -16.45 -6.00 -19.56
N ALA A 15 -16.14 -4.97 -20.36
CA ALA A 15 -16.36 -4.96 -21.80
C ALA A 15 -15.40 -5.86 -22.60
N GLY A 16 -14.29 -6.31 -21.99
CA GLY A 16 -13.29 -7.14 -22.66
C GLY A 16 -12.42 -6.39 -23.69
N ASP A 17 -12.48 -5.05 -23.74
CA ASP A 17 -11.67 -4.24 -24.66
C ASP A 17 -10.27 -3.97 -24.07
N TYR A 18 -9.36 -4.91 -24.34
CA TYR A 18 -7.97 -4.82 -23.90
C TYR A 18 -7.16 -3.76 -24.65
N ALA A 19 -7.52 -3.44 -25.91
CA ALA A 19 -6.81 -2.44 -26.70
C ALA A 19 -7.02 -1.02 -26.14
N ALA A 20 -8.23 -0.71 -25.68
CA ALA A 20 -8.51 0.54 -24.98
C ALA A 20 -7.91 0.58 -23.57
N LEU A 21 -7.83 -0.56 -22.88
CA LEU A 21 -7.21 -0.68 -21.56
C LEU A 21 -5.70 -0.37 -21.59
N ASP A 22 -5.01 -0.79 -22.65
CA ASP A 22 -3.56 -0.57 -22.83
C ASP A 22 -3.20 0.88 -23.18
N LYS A 23 -4.13 1.62 -23.80
CA LYS A 23 -3.97 3.06 -24.08
C LYS A 23 -4.02 3.92 -22.81
N LEU A 24 -4.52 3.39 -21.68
CA LEU A 24 -4.54 4.14 -20.42
C LEU A 24 -3.11 4.34 -19.87
N PRO A 25 -2.88 5.42 -19.10
CA PRO A 25 -1.58 5.65 -18.48
C PRO A 25 -1.15 4.44 -17.63
N LYS A 26 0.07 3.95 -17.81
CA LYS A 26 0.55 2.73 -17.12
C LYS A 26 0.43 2.82 -15.59
N ASN A 27 0.64 4.00 -15.02
CA ASN A 27 0.56 4.28 -13.58
C ASN A 27 -0.87 4.32 -13.02
N SER A 28 -1.89 4.23 -13.88
CA SER A 28 -3.29 4.06 -13.46
C SER A 28 -3.57 2.66 -12.89
N SER A 29 -2.67 1.69 -13.10
CA SER A 29 -2.86 0.32 -12.63
C SER A 29 -2.61 0.16 -11.13
N LYS A 30 -3.60 -0.40 -10.41
CA LYS A 30 -3.53 -0.76 -8.98
C LYS A 30 -2.33 -1.67 -8.66
N VAL A 31 -1.93 -2.53 -9.60
CA VAL A 31 -0.82 -3.49 -9.43
C VAL A 31 0.53 -2.79 -9.20
N ARG A 32 0.68 -1.54 -9.68
CA ARG A 32 1.91 -0.76 -9.52
C ARG A 32 2.04 -0.09 -8.15
N LEU A 33 0.98 -0.08 -7.34
CA LEU A 33 1.03 0.50 -6.01
C LEU A 33 1.88 -0.39 -5.09
N LYS A 34 2.82 0.24 -4.38
CA LYS A 34 3.68 -0.43 -3.42
C LYS A 34 3.54 0.24 -2.07
N ASN A 35 3.26 -0.57 -1.05
CA ASN A 35 3.17 -0.08 0.31
C ASN A 35 4.52 0.44 0.78
N ARG A 36 4.51 1.65 1.32
CA ARG A 36 5.67 2.32 1.91
C ARG A 36 5.33 2.72 3.33
N CYS A 37 6.37 2.80 4.16
CA CYS A 37 6.24 3.37 5.49
C CYS A 37 5.67 4.79 5.39
N GLN A 38 4.59 5.09 6.11
CA GLN A 38 3.97 6.42 6.08
C GLN A 38 4.87 7.50 6.70
N LEU A 39 5.78 7.13 7.61
CA LEU A 39 6.67 8.06 8.29
C LEU A 39 7.96 8.34 7.51
N THR A 40 8.58 7.27 6.99
CA THR A 40 9.94 7.34 6.42
C THR A 40 10.00 7.00 4.93
N GLY A 41 8.90 6.57 4.32
CA GLY A 41 8.88 6.14 2.92
C GLY A 41 9.60 4.82 2.62
N ARG A 42 10.13 4.11 3.65
CA ARG A 42 10.87 2.84 3.46
C ARG A 42 10.03 1.82 2.68
N PRO A 43 10.55 1.26 1.56
CA PRO A 43 9.76 0.38 0.69
C PRO A 43 9.77 -1.10 1.08
N LYS A 44 10.58 -1.49 2.08
CA LYS A 44 10.76 -2.88 2.53
C LYS A 44 10.44 -3.02 4.01
N GLY A 45 9.94 -4.21 4.39
CA GLY A 45 9.57 -4.53 5.78
C GLY A 45 8.41 -3.69 6.27
N TYR A 46 7.36 -3.55 5.45
CA TYR A 46 6.13 -2.84 5.78
C TYR A 46 5.18 -3.74 6.57
N VAL A 47 4.68 -3.25 7.70
CA VAL A 47 3.71 -3.96 8.53
C VAL A 47 2.33 -3.40 8.25
N ARG A 48 1.45 -4.21 7.64
CA ARG A 48 0.14 -3.75 7.13
C ARG A 48 -0.78 -3.19 8.21
N TYR A 49 -0.79 -3.80 9.39
CA TYR A 49 -1.65 -3.37 10.50
C TYR A 49 -1.31 -1.95 11.00
N PHE A 50 -0.02 -1.62 11.08
CA PHE A 50 0.45 -0.33 11.61
C PHE A 50 0.80 0.70 10.53
N GLY A 51 0.86 0.32 9.25
CA GLY A 51 1.17 1.24 8.15
C GLY A 51 2.63 1.74 8.11
N ILE A 52 3.53 1.15 8.90
CA ILE A 52 4.91 1.62 9.09
C ILE A 52 5.94 0.52 8.83
N SER A 53 7.20 0.92 8.71
CA SER A 53 8.32 -0.01 8.55
C SER A 53 8.66 -0.71 9.86
N ARG A 54 9.31 -1.88 9.77
CA ARG A 54 9.80 -2.65 10.93
C ARG A 54 10.67 -1.84 11.90
N VAL A 55 11.43 -0.86 11.41
CA VAL A 55 12.35 -0.06 12.23
C VAL A 55 11.56 0.95 13.04
N ALA A 56 10.70 1.72 12.36
CA ALA A 56 9.80 2.66 13.01
C ALA A 56 8.86 1.96 13.99
N LEU A 57 8.36 0.77 13.64
CA LEU A 57 7.51 -0.04 14.51
C LEU A 57 8.24 -0.39 15.81
N ARG A 58 9.48 -0.89 15.71
CA ARG A 58 10.26 -1.27 16.88
C ARG A 58 10.56 -0.06 17.76
N ASP A 59 10.97 1.06 17.18
CA ASP A 59 11.26 2.28 17.92
C ASP A 59 10.01 2.83 18.64
N MET A 60 8.87 2.90 17.95
CA MET A 60 7.61 3.32 18.56
C MET A 60 7.11 2.36 19.65
N ALA A 61 7.29 1.05 19.47
CA ALA A 61 6.95 0.06 20.47
C ALA A 61 7.81 0.20 21.74
N LEU A 62 9.13 0.42 21.58
CA LEU A 62 10.05 0.62 22.69
C LEU A 62 9.75 1.94 23.44
N ASN A 63 9.34 2.97 22.72
CA ASN A 63 8.91 4.25 23.28
C ASN A 63 7.47 4.24 23.83
N GLY A 64 6.77 3.10 23.82
CA GLY A 64 5.41 2.99 24.35
C GLY A 64 4.34 3.77 23.57
N LYS A 65 4.62 4.21 22.35
CA LYS A 65 3.68 5.00 21.53
C LYS A 65 2.57 4.16 20.89
N ILE A 66 2.69 2.84 20.92
CA ILE A 66 1.73 1.91 20.33
C ILE A 66 0.94 1.23 21.45
N PRO A 67 -0.37 1.48 21.56
CA PRO A 67 -1.18 0.91 22.62
C PRO A 67 -1.25 -0.61 22.50
N GLY A 68 -1.05 -1.31 23.61
CA GLY A 68 -1.18 -2.78 23.71
C GLY A 68 -0.02 -3.59 23.11
N LEU A 69 0.98 -2.95 22.50
CA LEU A 69 2.13 -3.68 21.94
C LEU A 69 3.20 -3.90 23.01
N LYS A 70 3.33 -5.14 23.49
CA LYS A 70 4.35 -5.58 24.45
C LYS A 70 5.32 -6.56 23.82
N LYS A 71 6.52 -6.67 24.39
CA LYS A 71 7.41 -7.81 24.10
C LYS A 71 6.68 -9.08 24.52
N ALA A 72 6.59 -10.02 23.61
CA ALA A 72 5.93 -11.28 23.92
C ALA A 72 6.91 -12.22 24.62
N SER A 73 6.43 -12.84 25.69
CA SER A 73 7.10 -13.89 26.45
C SER A 73 6.09 -15.01 26.60
N TRP A 74 6.28 -16.04 25.79
CA TRP A 74 5.61 -17.33 25.90
C TRP A 74 6.68 -18.39 26.05
#